data_AF-A0A957D695-F1
#
_entry.id   AF-A0A957D695-F1
#
_cell.length_a   1.000
_cell.length_b   1.000
_cell.length_c   1.000
_cell.angle_alpha   90.00
_cell.angle_beta   90.00
_cell.angle_gamma   90.00
#
_symmetry.space_group_name_H-M   'P 1'
#
loop_
_entity.id
_entity.type
_entity.pdbx_description
1 polymer ?
#
loop_
_entity_poly.entity_id
_entity_poly.type
_entity_poly.pdbx_seq_one_letter_code
_entity_poly.pdbx_strand_id
1 'polypeptide(L)'
;MKTKRNDVVGGILLVGFGLMALLGQFVDFSDTLGMMILPVIAAVFLIAGIFTRNAGFIIPGGIIGGIALGTLLITGPFSQVGGDVEGGIFMLSFAAGWALITVLTAVFTQKPQWWPLIPGGIMAVIGTGILFGGVFMTVLAFVGKIWPVFLILGGVALLWQSRHINEKSLEM
;
A
#
# COMPACT_ATOMS: atom_id res chain seq x y z
N MET A 1 24.29 23.12 -6.55
CA MET A 1 23.49 22.79 -7.76
C MET A 1 22.41 21.72 -7.47
N LYS A 2 21.48 21.96 -6.52
CA LYS A 2 20.44 20.98 -6.09
C LYS A 2 19.02 21.31 -6.58
N THR A 3 18.83 22.40 -7.32
CA THR A 3 17.54 23.04 -7.61
C THR A 3 16.81 22.47 -8.83
N LYS A 4 17.50 22.29 -9.97
CA LYS A 4 16.87 21.89 -11.25
C LYS A 4 15.96 20.64 -11.20
N ARG A 5 16.27 19.64 -10.36
CA ARG A 5 15.51 18.38 -10.31
C ARG A 5 14.18 18.53 -9.56
N ASN A 6 14.15 19.33 -8.50
CA ASN A 6 12.92 19.57 -7.73
C ASN A 6 11.96 20.48 -8.50
N ASP A 7 12.49 21.40 -9.31
CA ASP A 7 11.68 22.31 -10.14
C ASP A 7 10.92 21.56 -11.24
N VAL A 8 11.54 20.55 -11.86
CA VAL A 8 10.90 19.68 -12.86
C VAL A 8 9.84 18.78 -12.21
N VAL A 9 10.09 18.27 -11.00
CA VAL A 9 9.11 17.46 -10.25
C VAL A 9 7.87 18.28 -9.93
N GLY A 10 8.07 19.50 -9.41
CA GLY A 10 6.99 20.45 -9.14
C GLY A 10 6.20 20.77 -10.39
N GLY A 11 6.88 21.02 -11.51
CA GLY A 11 6.24 21.29 -12.81
C GLY A 11 5.39 20.12 -13.31
N ILE A 12 5.90 18.88 -13.26
CA ILE A 12 5.14 17.69 -13.69
C ILE A 12 3.91 17.47 -12.81
N LEU A 13 4.05 17.62 -11.48
CA LEU A 13 2.92 17.51 -10.57
C LEU A 13 1.88 18.59 -10.84
N LEU A 14 2.31 19.83 -11.08
CA LEU A 14 1.40 20.94 -11.36
C LEU A 14 0.66 20.74 -12.68
N VAL A 15 1.36 20.26 -13.72
CA VAL A 15 0.74 19.93 -15.02
C VAL A 15 -0.24 18.77 -14.87
N GLY A 16 0.14 17.70 -14.15
CA GLY A 16 -0.73 16.56 -13.91
C GLY A 16 -1.99 16.92 -13.14
N PHE A 17 -1.85 17.61 -12.00
CA PHE A 17 -2.98 18.10 -11.21
C PHE A 17 -3.83 19.11 -11.99
N GLY A 18 -3.19 20.03 -12.74
CA GLY A 18 -3.87 21.04 -13.54
C GLY A 18 -4.71 20.43 -14.66
N LEU A 19 -4.16 19.46 -15.40
CA LEU A 19 -4.90 18.72 -16.42
C LEU A 19 -6.06 17.94 -15.82
N MET A 20 -5.86 17.32 -14.66
CA MET A 20 -6.90 16.57 -13.98
C MET A 20 -8.05 17.47 -13.51
N ALA A 21 -7.72 18.62 -12.90
CA ALA A 21 -8.70 19.62 -12.48
C ALA A 21 -9.46 20.22 -13.67
N LEU A 22 -8.75 20.46 -14.79
CA LEU A 22 -9.35 20.96 -16.02
C LEU A 22 -10.35 19.94 -16.59
N LEU A 23 -9.97 18.66 -16.68
CA LEU A 23 -10.88 17.61 -17.12
C LEU A 23 -12.11 17.49 -16.22
N GLY A 24 -11.94 17.64 -14.89
CA GLY A 24 -13.05 17.65 -13.94
C GLY A 24 -14.00 18.86 -14.07
N GLN A 25 -13.60 19.94 -14.75
CA GLN A 25 -14.49 21.08 -15.03
C GLN A 25 -15.36 20.89 -16.27
N PHE A 26 -14.90 20.10 -17.24
CA PHE A 26 -15.59 19.90 -18.52
C PHE A 26 -16.46 18.65 -18.56
N VAL A 27 -16.34 17.76 -17.58
CA VAL A 27 -17.03 16.49 -17.58
C VAL A 27 -17.81 16.35 -16.29
N ASP A 28 -19.14 16.25 -16.39
CA ASP A 28 -20.00 15.99 -15.24
C ASP A 28 -19.53 14.71 -14.55
N PHE A 29 -19.31 14.77 -13.23
CA PHE A 29 -18.97 13.64 -12.36
C PHE A 29 -20.14 12.65 -12.27
N SER A 30 -20.51 12.06 -13.40
CA SER A 30 -21.28 10.83 -13.48
C SER A 30 -20.46 9.70 -12.84
N ASP A 31 -21.15 8.68 -12.33
CA ASP A 31 -20.58 7.56 -11.55
C ASP A 31 -19.27 6.99 -12.15
N THR A 32 -19.13 7.02 -13.47
CA THR A 32 -17.95 6.56 -14.22
C THR A 32 -16.68 7.38 -13.96
N LEU A 33 -16.78 8.71 -13.84
CA LEU A 33 -15.60 9.56 -13.61
C LEU A 33 -15.08 9.48 -12.19
N GLY A 34 -15.97 9.33 -11.20
CA GLY A 34 -15.58 9.11 -9.81
C GLY A 34 -14.64 7.91 -9.68
N MET A 35 -14.90 6.84 -10.46
CA MET A 35 -14.04 5.66 -10.52
C MET A 35 -12.70 5.90 -11.21
N MET A 36 -12.60 6.86 -12.14
CA MET A 36 -11.35 7.16 -12.86
C MET A 36 -10.39 8.08 -12.09
N ILE A 37 -10.87 8.81 -11.08
CA ILE A 37 -10.03 9.70 -10.27
C ILE A 37 -8.87 8.94 -9.63
N LEU A 38 -9.16 7.83 -8.94
CA LEU A 38 -8.14 7.02 -8.26
C LEU A 38 -7.05 6.46 -9.22
N PRO A 39 -7.41 5.79 -10.35
CA PRO A 39 -6.44 5.36 -11.36
C PRO A 39 -5.60 6.49 -11.92
N VAL A 40 -6.19 7.65 -12.20
CA VAL A 40 -5.45 8.80 -12.77
C VAL A 40 -4.46 9.35 -11.75
N ILE A 41 -4.85 9.49 -10.47
CA ILE A 41 -3.93 9.90 -9.41
C ILE A 41 -2.79 8.88 -9.28
N ALA A 42 -3.11 7.59 -9.22
CA ALA A 42 -2.09 6.54 -9.17
C ALA A 42 -1.11 6.65 -10.35
N ALA A 43 -1.63 6.82 -11.56
CA ALA A 43 -0.81 6.99 -12.76
C ALA A 43 0.10 8.21 -12.66
N VAL A 44 -0.40 9.37 -12.23
CA VAL A 44 0.40 10.59 -12.03
C VAL A 44 1.55 10.34 -11.06
N PHE A 45 1.28 9.72 -9.91
CA PHE A 45 2.31 9.41 -8.91
C PHE A 45 3.33 8.38 -9.41
N LEU A 46 2.88 7.32 -10.08
CA LEU A 46 3.77 6.29 -10.63
C LEU A 46 4.66 6.84 -11.75
N ILE A 47 4.06 7.60 -12.68
CA ILE A 47 4.79 8.27 -13.76
C ILE A 47 5.82 9.24 -13.17
N ALA A 48 5.40 10.12 -12.25
CA ALA A 48 6.32 11.03 -11.57
C ALA A 48 7.44 10.27 -10.86
N GLY A 49 7.13 9.17 -10.16
CA GLY A 49 8.12 8.35 -9.47
C GLY A 49 9.13 7.66 -10.39
N ILE A 50 8.68 7.15 -11.53
CA ILE A 50 9.52 6.52 -12.55
C ILE A 50 10.45 7.55 -13.20
N PHE A 51 9.92 8.69 -13.64
CA PHE A 51 10.71 9.75 -14.28
C PHE A 51 11.72 10.39 -13.33
N THR A 52 11.32 10.59 -12.07
CA THR A 52 12.18 11.21 -11.05
C THR A 52 13.10 10.22 -10.35
N ARG A 53 12.92 8.91 -10.60
CA ARG A 53 13.61 7.80 -9.92
C ARG A 53 13.54 7.93 -8.40
N ASN A 54 12.39 8.38 -7.90
CA ASN A 54 12.17 8.67 -6.49
C ASN A 54 11.10 7.75 -5.90
N ALA A 55 11.50 6.96 -4.90
CA ALA A 55 10.61 6.07 -4.17
C ALA A 55 9.44 6.82 -3.51
N GLY A 56 9.63 8.09 -3.12
CA GLY A 56 8.59 8.90 -2.46
C GLY A 56 7.30 9.09 -3.27
N PHE A 57 7.36 8.99 -4.61
CA PHE A 57 6.16 9.03 -5.46
C PHE A 57 5.67 7.62 -5.85
N ILE A 58 6.59 6.67 -5.97
CA ILE A 58 6.24 5.27 -6.29
C ILE A 58 5.40 4.65 -5.17
N ILE A 59 5.73 4.93 -3.90
CA ILE A 59 5.01 4.40 -2.73
C ILE A 59 3.52 4.78 -2.76
N PRO A 60 3.14 6.08 -2.75
CA PRO A 60 1.73 6.46 -2.82
C PRO A 60 1.08 6.02 -4.14
N GLY A 61 1.82 6.04 -5.27
CA GLY A 61 1.32 5.54 -6.55
C GLY A 61 0.95 4.06 -6.53
N GLY A 62 1.73 3.20 -5.87
CA GLY A 62 1.43 1.78 -5.72
C GLY A 62 0.26 1.51 -4.77
N ILE A 63 0.18 2.24 -3.65
CA ILE A 63 -0.95 2.13 -2.69
C ILE A 63 -2.26 2.55 -3.37
N ILE A 64 -2.30 3.75 -3.96
CA ILE A 64 -3.48 4.27 -4.65
C ILE A 64 -3.79 3.39 -5.86
N GLY A 65 -2.77 2.91 -6.58
CA GLY A 65 -2.92 2.01 -7.70
C GLY A 65 -3.56 0.67 -7.33
N GLY A 66 -3.18 0.09 -6.18
CA GLY A 66 -3.80 -1.12 -5.66
C GLY A 66 -5.28 -0.91 -5.28
N ILE A 67 -5.60 0.23 -4.64
CA ILE A 67 -6.98 0.60 -4.32
C ILE A 67 -7.79 0.80 -5.60
N ALA A 68 -7.27 1.59 -6.54
CA ALA A 68 -7.86 1.83 -7.85
C ALA A 68 -8.16 0.53 -8.59
N LEU A 69 -7.20 -0.39 -8.64
CA LEU A 69 -7.35 -1.68 -9.29
C LEU A 69 -8.42 -2.53 -8.58
N GLY A 70 -8.41 -2.56 -7.25
CA GLY A 70 -9.42 -3.26 -6.45
C GLY A 70 -10.82 -2.72 -6.72
N THR A 71 -11.00 -1.40 -6.66
CA THR A 71 -12.30 -0.76 -6.92
C THR A 71 -12.78 -1.04 -8.33
N LEU A 72 -11.92 -0.93 -9.35
CA LEU A 72 -12.31 -1.17 -10.74
C LEU A 72 -12.71 -2.63 -10.99
N LEU A 73 -12.05 -3.58 -10.32
CA LEU A 73 -12.37 -4.99 -10.45
C LEU A 73 -13.72 -5.33 -9.80
N ILE A 74 -13.99 -4.82 -8.60
CA ILE A 74 -15.24 -5.13 -7.87
C ILE A 74 -16.44 -4.35 -8.44
N THR A 75 -16.28 -3.13 -8.97
CA THR A 75 -17.39 -2.40 -9.59
C THR A 75 -17.58 -2.73 -11.07
N GLY A 76 -16.56 -3.31 -11.72
CA GLY A 76 -16.60 -3.70 -13.12
C GLY A 76 -16.84 -5.20 -13.31
N PRO A 77 -15.80 -5.97 -13.71
CA PRO A 77 -15.94 -7.37 -14.12
C PRO A 77 -16.46 -8.30 -13.02
N PHE A 78 -16.24 -7.97 -11.74
CA PHE A 78 -16.66 -8.78 -10.60
C PHE A 78 -17.82 -8.16 -9.81
N SER A 79 -18.57 -7.22 -10.41
CA SER A 79 -19.73 -6.57 -9.77
C SER A 79 -20.86 -7.49 -9.35
N GLN A 80 -20.93 -8.68 -9.95
CA GLN A 80 -21.93 -9.71 -9.63
C GLN A 80 -21.50 -10.61 -8.47
N VAL A 81 -20.24 -10.49 -8.05
CA VAL A 81 -19.63 -11.32 -7.02
C VAL A 81 -19.77 -10.60 -5.68
N GLY A 82 -20.82 -10.94 -4.93
CA GLY A 82 -21.09 -10.32 -3.63
C GLY A 82 -20.46 -11.07 -2.45
N GLY A 83 -20.41 -10.40 -1.30
CA GLY A 83 -19.99 -10.98 -0.03
C GLY A 83 -18.48 -11.09 0.10
N ASP A 84 -18.00 -12.14 0.78
CA ASP A 84 -16.59 -12.31 1.14
C ASP A 84 -15.66 -12.27 -0.08
N VAL A 85 -16.09 -12.83 -1.21
CA VAL A 85 -15.28 -12.91 -2.44
C VAL A 85 -14.91 -11.53 -2.98
N GLU A 86 -15.81 -10.55 -2.85
CA GLU A 86 -15.55 -9.14 -3.22
C GLU A 86 -14.36 -8.58 -2.43
N GLY A 87 -14.37 -8.80 -1.11
CA GLY A 87 -13.29 -8.41 -0.21
C GLY A 87 -11.97 -9.13 -0.53
N GLY A 88 -12.04 -10.40 -0.93
CA GLY A 88 -10.87 -11.18 -1.37
C GLY A 88 -10.21 -10.59 -2.62
N ILE A 89 -11.01 -10.27 -3.65
CA ILE A 89 -10.53 -9.65 -4.90
C ILE A 89 -9.92 -8.28 -4.62
N PHE A 90 -10.59 -7.45 -3.82
CA PHE A 90 -10.07 -6.15 -3.42
C PHE A 90 -8.74 -6.28 -2.67
N MET A 91 -8.65 -7.21 -1.71
CA MET A 91 -7.44 -7.43 -0.91
C MET A 91 -6.26 -7.91 -1.77
N LEU A 92 -6.48 -8.79 -2.74
CA LEU A 92 -5.44 -9.24 -3.67
C LEU A 92 -4.99 -8.11 -4.61
N SER A 93 -5.92 -7.29 -5.07
CA SER A 93 -5.63 -6.11 -5.88
C SER A 93 -4.76 -5.12 -5.12
N PHE A 94 -5.08 -4.91 -3.85
CA PHE A 94 -4.30 -4.06 -2.98
C PHE A 94 -2.90 -4.65 -2.74
N ALA A 95 -2.80 -5.96 -2.47
CA ALA A 95 -1.53 -6.67 -2.38
C ALA A 95 -0.65 -6.50 -3.65
N ALA A 96 -1.25 -6.55 -4.84
CA ALA A 96 -0.55 -6.30 -6.09
C ALA A 96 0.01 -4.87 -6.19
N GLY A 97 -0.76 -3.86 -5.74
CA GLY A 97 -0.28 -2.48 -5.64
C GLY A 97 0.94 -2.33 -4.73
N TRP A 98 0.97 -3.05 -3.62
CA TRP A 98 2.10 -3.09 -2.69
C TRP A 98 3.33 -3.80 -3.27
N ALA A 99 3.13 -4.94 -3.95
CA ALA A 99 4.21 -5.63 -4.66
C ALA A 99 4.81 -4.76 -5.77
N LEU A 100 3.97 -4.00 -6.47
CA LEU A 100 4.38 -3.07 -7.53
C LEU A 100 5.36 -2.01 -7.03
N ILE A 101 5.23 -1.54 -5.78
CA ILE A 101 6.17 -0.58 -5.17
C ILE A 101 7.59 -1.18 -5.15
N THR A 102 7.71 -2.43 -4.74
CA THR A 102 9.01 -3.12 -4.67
C THR A 102 9.59 -3.29 -6.06
N VAL A 103 8.79 -3.74 -7.03
CA VAL A 103 9.21 -3.94 -8.42
C VAL A 103 9.69 -2.62 -9.03
N LEU A 104 8.88 -1.56 -8.95
CA LEU A 104 9.22 -0.27 -9.55
C LEU A 104 10.40 0.40 -8.85
N THR A 105 10.53 0.28 -7.53
CA THR A 105 11.71 0.81 -6.84
C THR A 105 12.98 0.03 -7.18
N ALA A 106 12.90 -1.29 -7.35
CA ALA A 106 14.03 -2.10 -7.78
C ALA A 106 14.48 -1.80 -9.22
N VAL A 107 13.54 -1.53 -10.12
CA VAL A 107 13.83 -1.25 -11.54
C VAL A 107 14.32 0.19 -11.75
N PHE A 108 13.69 1.18 -11.10
CA PHE A 108 13.90 2.59 -11.42
C PHE A 108 14.72 3.37 -10.39
N THR A 109 14.92 2.87 -9.17
CA THR A 109 15.62 3.60 -8.10
C THR A 109 16.92 2.93 -7.68
N GLN A 110 17.82 3.66 -7.03
CA GLN A 110 19.09 3.09 -6.55
C GLN A 110 18.94 2.19 -5.32
N LYS A 111 17.85 2.31 -4.57
CA LYS A 111 17.62 1.57 -3.32
C LYS A 111 16.26 0.88 -3.37
N PRO A 112 16.21 -0.43 -3.70
CA PRO A 112 14.97 -1.18 -3.70
C PRO A 112 14.30 -1.14 -2.33
N GLN A 113 12.98 -0.91 -2.32
CA GLN A 113 12.18 -0.93 -1.10
C GLN A 113 11.58 -2.31 -0.93
N TRP A 114 12.15 -3.13 -0.04
CA TRP A 114 11.68 -4.51 0.21
C TRP A 114 10.58 -4.60 1.27
N TRP A 115 10.51 -3.59 2.14
CA TRP A 115 9.50 -3.51 3.19
C TRP A 115 8.05 -3.64 2.71
N PRO A 116 7.64 -3.18 1.50
CA PRO A 116 6.26 -3.32 1.01
C PRO A 116 5.84 -4.78 0.75
N LEU A 117 6.79 -5.71 0.56
CA LEU A 117 6.47 -7.12 0.37
C LEU A 117 5.90 -7.78 1.62
N ILE A 118 6.23 -7.28 2.81
CA ILE A 118 5.71 -7.84 4.06
C ILE A 118 4.19 -7.59 4.16
N PRO A 119 3.68 -6.34 4.17
CA PRO A 119 2.24 -6.10 4.16
C PRO A 119 1.59 -6.63 2.88
N GLY A 120 2.21 -6.46 1.71
CA GLY A 120 1.73 -7.01 0.44
C GLY A 120 1.50 -8.52 0.51
N GLY A 121 2.46 -9.27 1.07
CA GLY A 121 2.36 -10.71 1.28
C GLY A 121 1.29 -11.10 2.29
N ILE A 122 1.17 -10.38 3.40
CA ILE A 122 0.10 -10.60 4.39
C ILE A 122 -1.27 -10.39 3.72
N MET A 123 -1.46 -9.30 2.98
CA MET A 123 -2.70 -9.04 2.25
C MET A 123 -2.96 -10.09 1.18
N ALA A 124 -1.93 -10.56 0.47
CA ALA A 124 -2.09 -11.64 -0.49
C ALA A 124 -2.61 -12.92 0.19
N VAL A 125 -1.99 -13.32 1.30
CA VAL A 125 -2.41 -14.50 2.09
C VAL A 125 -3.85 -14.35 2.58
N ILE A 126 -4.22 -13.17 3.12
CA ILE A 126 -5.57 -12.90 3.59
C ILE A 126 -6.57 -12.92 2.44
N GLY A 127 -6.29 -12.21 1.34
CA GLY A 127 -7.18 -12.13 0.18
C GLY A 127 -7.39 -13.50 -0.46
N THR A 128 -6.33 -14.27 -0.65
CA THR A 128 -6.41 -15.67 -1.07
C THR A 128 -7.25 -16.49 -0.11
N GLY A 129 -7.02 -16.34 1.20
CA GLY A 129 -7.80 -17.04 2.22
C GLY A 129 -9.29 -16.79 2.18
N ILE A 130 -9.67 -15.53 1.94
CA ILE A 130 -11.05 -15.12 1.78
C ILE A 130 -11.67 -15.79 0.53
N LEU A 131 -10.93 -15.87 -0.58
CA LEU A 131 -11.43 -16.51 -1.81
C LEU A 131 -11.65 -18.02 -1.68
N PHE A 132 -10.79 -18.72 -0.92
CA PHE A 132 -10.89 -20.18 -0.74
C PHE A 132 -11.82 -20.59 0.41
N GLY A 133 -12.04 -19.70 1.39
CA GLY A 133 -12.95 -19.93 2.51
C GLY A 133 -12.58 -21.13 3.42
N GLY A 134 -13.51 -21.50 4.29
CA GLY A 134 -13.44 -22.73 5.10
C GLY A 134 -12.30 -22.76 6.13
N VAL A 135 -11.57 -23.89 6.17
CA VAL A 135 -10.49 -24.18 7.15
C VAL A 135 -9.40 -23.10 7.14
N PHE A 136 -9.12 -22.49 5.98
CA PHE A 136 -8.10 -21.46 5.86
C PHE A 136 -8.42 -20.24 6.74
N MET A 137 -9.69 -19.81 6.78
CA MET A 137 -10.13 -18.70 7.62
C MET A 137 -10.03 -19.06 9.11
N THR A 138 -10.25 -20.31 9.48
CA THR A 138 -10.04 -20.79 10.86
C THR A 138 -8.57 -20.73 11.26
N VAL A 139 -7.66 -21.16 10.38
CA VAL A 139 -6.22 -21.09 10.61
C VAL A 139 -5.75 -19.64 10.71
N LEU A 140 -6.20 -18.78 9.79
CA LEU A 140 -5.88 -17.35 9.81
C LEU A 140 -6.37 -16.67 11.08
N ALA A 141 -7.59 -16.97 11.53
CA ALA A 141 -8.13 -16.46 12.78
C ALA A 141 -7.33 -16.96 14.00
N PHE A 142 -6.83 -18.19 13.96
CA PHE A 142 -5.97 -18.72 15.00
C PHE A 142 -4.61 -18.02 15.05
N VAL A 143 -3.97 -17.81 13.89
CA VAL A 143 -2.73 -17.03 13.78
C VAL A 143 -2.93 -15.60 14.27
N GLY A 144 -4.08 -14.99 13.95
CA GLY A 144 -4.50 -13.69 14.44
C GLY A 144 -4.71 -13.62 15.97
N LYS A 145 -4.68 -14.74 16.71
CA LYS A 145 -4.68 -14.76 18.17
C LYS A 145 -3.28 -14.85 18.79
N ILE A 146 -2.23 -14.97 17.98
CA ILE A 146 -0.86 -15.15 18.46
C ILE A 146 -0.18 -13.80 18.81
N TRP A 147 -0.60 -12.68 18.21
CA TRP A 147 0.02 -11.36 18.47
C TRP A 147 0.06 -10.93 19.96
N PRO A 148 -0.96 -11.20 20.82
CA PRO A 148 -0.88 -10.84 22.23
C PRO A 148 0.22 -11.60 22.96
N VAL A 149 0.53 -12.84 22.54
CA VAL A 149 1.61 -13.64 23.12
C VAL A 149 2.96 -12.97 22.87
N PHE A 150 3.21 -12.50 21.65
CA PHE A 150 4.42 -11.73 21.34
C PHE A 150 4.51 -10.43 22.13
N LEU A 151 3.39 -9.73 22.36
CA LEU A 151 3.37 -8.53 23.19
C LEU A 151 3.65 -8.83 24.66
N ILE A 152 3.09 -9.93 25.20
CA ILE A 152 3.35 -10.36 26.58
C ILE A 152 4.85 -10.69 26.72
N LEU A 153 5.41 -11.48 25.81
CA LEU A 153 6.83 -11.84 25.83
C LEU A 153 7.75 -10.61 25.68
N GLY A 154 7.42 -9.71 24.74
CA GLY A 154 8.14 -8.45 24.56
C GLY A 154 8.06 -7.55 25.79
N GLY A 155 6.89 -7.46 26.42
CA GLY A 155 6.67 -6.72 27.66
C GLY A 155 7.47 -7.30 28.83
N VAL A 156 7.47 -8.63 28.99
CA VAL A 156 8.28 -9.32 30.02
C VAL A 156 9.78 -9.09 29.78
N ALA A 157 10.24 -9.16 28.53
CA ALA A 157 11.64 -8.90 28.19
C ALA A 157 12.05 -7.45 28.50
N LEU A 158 11.20 -6.47 28.19
CA LEU A 158 11.40 -5.06 28.53
C LEU A 158 11.48 -4.84 30.06
N LEU A 159 10.62 -5.51 30.83
CA LEU A 159 10.64 -5.44 32.30
C LEU A 159 11.89 -6.09 32.91
N TRP A 160 12.40 -7.17 32.29
CA TRP A 160 13.66 -7.76 32.73
C TRP A 160 14.82 -6.80 32.44
N GLN A 161 14.88 -6.22 31.24
CA GLN A 161 15.94 -5.30 30.86
C GLN A 161 15.96 -4.04 31.73
N SER A 162 14.79 -3.50 32.13
CA SER A 162 14.73 -2.35 33.02
C SER A 162 15.26 -2.63 34.43
N ARG A 163 15.09 -3.86 34.94
CA ARG A 163 15.67 -4.26 36.23
C ARG A 163 17.20 -4.33 36.19
N HIS A 164 17.78 -4.84 35.10
CA HIS A 164 19.24 -4.95 34.96
C HIS A 164 19.94 -3.59 34.72
N ILE A 165 19.23 -2.60 34.18
CA ILE A 165 19.78 -1.24 33.99
C ILE A 165 19.92 -0.52 35.34
N ASN A 166 18.97 -0.68 36.26
CA ASN A 166 19.01 -0.04 37.57
C ASN A 166 20.12 -0.58 38.49
N GLU A 167 20.48 -1.86 38.37
CA GLU A 167 21.57 -2.43 39.18
C GLU A 167 22.93 -1.82 38.79
N LYS A 168 23.18 -1.60 37.49
CA LYS A 168 24.43 -0.98 37.02
C LYS A 168 24.59 0.50 37.35
N SER A 169 23.51 1.23 37.62
CA SER A 169 23.58 2.65 38.01
C SER A 169 23.82 2.88 39.50
N LEU A 170 23.71 1.83 40.33
CA LEU A 170 23.93 1.92 41.78
C LEU A 170 25.36 1.53 42.19
N GLU A 171 26.13 0.94 41.27
CA GLU A 171 27.55 0.58 41.46
C GLU A 171 28.55 1.64 40.92
N MET A 172 28.04 2.74 40.33
CA MET A 172 28.83 3.92 39.91
C MET A 172 28.60 5.09 40.87
#